data_AF-A0A820AHH3-F1
#
_entry.id   AF-A0A820AHH3-F1
#
_cell.length_a   1.000
_cell.length_b   1.000
_cell.length_c   1.000
_cell.angle_alpha   90.00
_cell.angle_beta   90.00
_cell.angle_gamma   90.00
#
_symmetry.space_group_name_H-M   'P 1'
#
loop_
_entity.id
_entity.type
_entity.pdbx_description
1 polymer ?
#
loop_
_entity_poly.entity_id
_entity_poly.type
_entity_poly.pdbx_seq_one_letter_code
_entity_poly.pdbx_strand_id
1 'polypeptide(L)'
;MAAKSFPKKATAVPNGFSEEVVDSSESEDEVIPAANFAGTFSPPPPVHIEFEPIDYFYSMFGKESITLLTEQSNLYSVQTNPNKPARISEVEMAQFIGVLIMSGIYCFPDQRFFWMNTTRVESISSTMRRDRFLEIRKYLHVVDNSNQLDRNDPDYDRAHKV
;
A
#
# COMPACT_ATOMS: atom_id res chain seq x y z
N MET A 1 18.24 -52.63 29.50
CA MET A 1 17.51 -52.09 28.34
C MET A 1 18.52 -51.86 27.22
N ALA A 2 18.51 -52.72 26.21
CA ALA A 2 19.48 -52.72 25.11
C ALA A 2 19.05 -51.73 24.02
N ALA A 3 19.91 -50.75 23.72
CA ALA A 3 19.74 -49.82 22.61
C ALA A 3 20.08 -50.54 21.29
N LYS A 4 19.09 -50.73 20.42
CA LYS A 4 19.27 -51.28 19.07
C LYS A 4 19.94 -50.21 18.19
N SER A 5 21.15 -50.50 17.75
CA SER A 5 21.93 -49.73 16.78
C SER A 5 21.33 -49.90 15.38
N PHE A 6 21.03 -48.78 14.71
CA PHE A 6 20.56 -48.79 13.32
C PHE A 6 21.77 -48.70 12.35
N PRO A 7 21.81 -49.49 11.27
CA PRO A 7 22.91 -49.46 10.32
C PRO A 7 22.90 -48.19 9.46
N LYS A 8 24.05 -47.53 9.35
CA LYS A 8 24.30 -46.44 8.40
C LYS A 8 24.29 -47.01 6.98
N LYS A 9 23.31 -46.63 6.15
CA LYS A 9 23.31 -46.93 4.71
C LYS A 9 24.34 -46.04 4.02
N ALA A 10 25.42 -46.64 3.52
CA ALA A 10 26.32 -46.00 2.58
C ALA A 10 25.67 -46.02 1.19
N THR A 11 25.38 -44.86 0.62
CA THR A 11 24.99 -44.73 -0.79
C THR A 11 26.22 -44.40 -1.61
N ALA A 12 26.57 -45.35 -2.48
CA ALA A 12 27.64 -45.25 -3.45
C ALA A 12 27.38 -44.12 -4.45
N VAL A 13 28.45 -43.41 -4.82
CA VAL A 13 28.48 -42.45 -5.93
C VAL A 13 28.50 -43.26 -7.23
N PRO A 14 27.53 -43.10 -8.15
CA PRO A 14 27.67 -43.65 -9.48
C PRO A 14 28.49 -42.67 -10.32
N ASN A 15 29.72 -43.06 -10.63
CA ASN A 15 30.48 -42.51 -11.75
C ASN A 15 29.78 -42.93 -13.06
N GLY A 16 29.39 -41.96 -13.88
CA GLY A 16 28.97 -42.22 -15.25
C GLY A 16 27.96 -41.21 -15.77
N PHE A 17 28.45 -40.07 -16.27
CA PHE A 17 27.76 -39.34 -17.32
C PHE A 17 28.81 -38.77 -18.27
N SER A 18 28.81 -39.29 -19.49
CA SER A 18 29.56 -38.76 -20.63
C SER A 18 29.11 -37.32 -20.91
N GLU A 19 30.05 -36.42 -21.18
CA GLU A 19 29.75 -35.11 -21.78
C GLU A 19 29.08 -35.35 -23.14
N GLU A 20 27.77 -35.12 -23.20
CA GLU A 20 27.04 -34.99 -24.45
C GLU A 20 27.15 -33.53 -24.88
N VAL A 21 27.91 -33.29 -25.94
CA VAL A 21 28.01 -32.00 -26.62
C VAL A 21 26.66 -31.75 -27.29
N VAL A 22 25.82 -30.89 -26.70
CA VAL A 22 24.56 -30.47 -27.31
C VAL A 22 24.78 -29.17 -28.07
N ASP A 23 24.45 -29.30 -29.36
CA ASP A 23 24.58 -28.37 -30.46
C ASP A 23 23.89 -27.02 -30.21
N SER A 24 24.60 -25.98 -30.63
CA SER A 24 24.23 -24.58 -30.59
C SER A 24 23.34 -24.23 -31.78
N SER A 25 22.02 -24.18 -31.59
CA SER A 25 21.13 -23.19 -32.23
C SER A 25 19.66 -23.48 -31.95
N GLU A 26 19.06 -22.78 -30.98
CA GLU A 26 17.64 -22.43 -31.01
C GLU A 26 17.49 -21.00 -30.48
N SER A 27 16.70 -20.22 -31.21
CA SER A 27 16.66 -18.76 -31.30
C SER A 27 16.22 -18.03 -30.04
N GLU A 28 17.11 -17.22 -29.46
CA GLU A 28 16.77 -16.13 -28.54
C GLU A 28 16.43 -14.85 -29.33
N ASP A 29 15.27 -14.83 -30.00
CA ASP A 29 14.72 -13.61 -30.61
C ASP A 29 13.43 -13.17 -29.89
N GLU A 30 13.42 -13.21 -28.55
CA GLU A 30 12.46 -12.40 -27.79
C GLU A 30 13.14 -11.07 -27.44
N VAL A 31 13.14 -10.15 -28.41
CA VAL A 31 13.60 -8.77 -28.22
C VAL A 31 12.67 -8.11 -27.20
N ILE A 32 13.07 -8.11 -25.93
CA ILE A 32 12.50 -7.20 -24.94
C ILE A 32 12.83 -5.80 -25.48
N PRO A 33 11.86 -4.97 -25.88
CA PRO A 33 12.18 -3.62 -26.28
C PRO A 33 12.76 -2.95 -25.04
N ALA A 34 14.05 -2.67 -25.07
CA ALA A 34 14.68 -1.82 -24.09
C ALA A 34 13.99 -0.47 -24.21
N ALA A 35 12.99 -0.22 -23.37
CA ALA A 35 12.39 1.08 -23.17
C ALA A 35 13.47 1.96 -22.54
N ASN A 36 14.46 2.35 -23.34
CA ASN A 36 15.50 3.28 -22.96
C ASN A 36 14.79 4.62 -22.77
N PHE A 37 14.55 4.98 -21.51
CA PHE A 37 14.00 6.28 -21.16
C PHE A 37 14.92 7.35 -21.74
N ALA A 38 14.49 7.99 -22.83
CA ALA A 38 15.23 9.04 -23.52
C ALA A 38 15.04 10.42 -22.87
N GLY A 39 14.35 10.48 -21.73
CA GLY A 39 14.16 11.71 -20.98
C GLY A 39 15.46 12.13 -20.30
N THR A 40 15.83 13.40 -20.42
CA THR A 40 16.86 14.00 -19.57
C THR A 40 16.27 14.17 -18.18
N PHE A 41 16.91 13.59 -17.16
CA PHE A 41 16.57 13.92 -15.78
C PHE A 41 16.79 15.41 -15.57
N SER A 42 15.74 16.15 -15.21
CA SER A 42 15.90 17.49 -14.63
C SER A 42 16.85 17.36 -13.44
N PRO A 43 17.75 18.34 -13.19
CA PRO A 43 18.47 18.37 -11.93
C PRO A 43 17.44 18.24 -10.79
N PRO A 44 17.75 17.43 -9.76
CA PRO A 44 16.84 17.27 -8.63
C PRO A 44 16.56 18.65 -8.02
N PRO A 45 15.31 18.92 -7.61
CA PRO A 45 15.01 20.17 -6.92
C PRO A 45 15.92 20.34 -5.70
N PRO A 46 16.30 21.57 -5.35
CA PRO A 46 17.19 21.83 -4.22
C PRO A 46 16.63 21.19 -2.93
N VAL A 47 17.48 20.45 -2.21
CA VAL A 47 17.12 19.91 -0.91
C VAL A 47 17.11 21.07 0.10
N HIS A 48 15.95 21.31 0.71
CA HIS A 48 15.81 22.26 1.80
C HIS A 48 16.28 21.58 3.10
N ILE A 49 17.53 21.83 3.48
CA ILE A 49 18.15 21.28 4.70
C ILE A 49 17.43 21.67 6.00
N GLU A 50 16.60 22.71 5.97
CA GLU A 50 15.81 23.17 7.12
C GLU A 50 14.45 22.47 7.23
N PHE A 51 14.02 21.72 6.21
CA PHE A 51 12.72 21.06 6.22
C PHE A 51 12.80 19.74 6.98
N GLU A 52 11.82 19.53 7.85
CA GLU A 52 11.58 18.23 8.44
C GLU A 52 10.83 17.33 7.44
N PRO A 53 10.87 15.99 7.58
CA PRO A 53 10.16 15.07 6.68
C PRO A 53 8.68 15.41 6.50
N ILE A 54 8.04 15.97 7.53
CA ILE A 54 6.63 16.37 7.49
C ILE A 54 6.39 17.58 6.58
N ASP A 55 7.36 18.48 6.42
CA ASP A 55 7.23 19.65 5.54
C ASP A 55 7.23 19.22 4.07
N TYR A 56 8.07 18.24 3.72
CA TYR A 56 8.03 17.60 2.40
C TYR A 56 6.71 16.87 2.14
N PHE A 57 6.15 16.20 3.17
CA PHE A 57 4.84 15.59 3.03
C PHE A 57 3.77 16.64 2.72
N TYR A 58 3.73 17.74 3.48
CA TYR A 58 2.74 18.79 3.28
C TYR A 58 2.96 19.62 2.00
N SER A 59 4.16 19.64 1.43
CA SER A 59 4.38 20.29 0.12
C SER A 59 3.76 19.52 -1.04
N MET A 60 3.62 18.19 -0.90
CA MET A 60 2.95 17.32 -1.88
C MET A 60 1.46 17.13 -1.56
N PHE A 61 1.16 16.92 -0.28
CA PHE A 61 -0.16 16.57 0.25
C PHE A 61 -0.60 17.67 1.21
N GLY A 62 -0.99 18.81 0.64
CA GLY A 62 -1.31 20.05 1.36
C GLY A 62 -2.14 19.84 2.62
N LYS A 63 -1.96 20.69 3.63
CA LYS A 63 -2.73 20.62 4.89
C LYS A 63 -4.24 20.67 4.65
N GLU A 64 -4.67 21.43 3.64
CA GLU A 64 -6.06 21.54 3.16
C GLU A 64 -6.64 20.20 2.72
N SER A 65 -5.80 19.26 2.23
CA SER A 65 -6.24 17.92 1.85
C SER A 65 -6.74 17.13 3.06
N ILE A 66 -6.17 17.32 4.25
CA ILE A 66 -6.64 16.67 5.49
C ILE A 66 -8.02 17.20 5.85
N THR A 67 -8.22 18.52 5.78
CA THR A 67 -9.52 19.16 6.03
C THR A 67 -10.56 18.66 5.02
N LEU A 68 -10.26 18.70 3.73
CA LEU A 68 -11.13 18.20 2.66
C LEU A 68 -11.54 16.74 2.91
N LEU A 69 -10.57 15.86 3.13
CA LEU A 69 -10.83 14.45 3.40
C LEU A 69 -11.73 14.27 4.62
N THR A 70 -11.47 15.03 5.69
CA THR A 70 -12.24 14.95 6.93
C THR A 70 -13.69 15.36 6.70
N GLU A 71 -13.91 16.48 6.05
CA GLU A 71 -15.25 17.02 5.75
C GLU A 71 -16.04 16.08 4.84
N GLN A 72 -15.45 15.68 3.71
CA GLN A 72 -16.13 14.84 2.73
C GLN A 72 -16.39 13.43 3.25
N SER A 73 -15.47 12.85 4.03
CA SER A 73 -15.68 11.53 4.67
C SER A 73 -16.78 11.58 5.72
N ASN A 74 -16.86 12.66 6.51
CA ASN A 74 -17.94 12.85 7.47
C ASN A 74 -19.29 13.03 6.78
N LEU A 75 -19.34 13.86 5.73
CA LEU A 75 -20.54 14.07 4.92
C LEU A 75 -21.03 12.74 4.34
N TYR A 76 -20.13 11.96 3.75
CA TYR A 76 -20.45 10.63 3.22
C TYR A 76 -20.96 9.66 4.31
N SER A 77 -20.40 9.73 5.52
CA SER A 77 -20.87 8.92 6.65
C SER A 77 -22.32 9.24 7.02
N VAL A 78 -22.71 10.51 6.97
CA VAL A 78 -24.09 10.96 7.20
C VAL A 78 -25.01 10.51 6.07
N GLN A 79 -24.57 10.67 4.82
CA GLN A 79 -25.33 10.23 3.64
C GLN A 79 -25.58 8.71 3.64
N THR A 80 -24.61 7.93 4.10
CA THR A 80 -24.69 6.46 4.11
C THR A 80 -25.43 5.91 5.33
N ASN A 81 -25.19 6.47 6.52
CA ASN A 81 -25.83 6.03 7.75
C ASN A 81 -26.11 7.21 8.68
N PRO A 82 -27.24 7.92 8.47
CA PRO A 82 -27.60 9.11 9.25
C PRO A 82 -27.70 8.85 10.76
N ASN A 83 -28.05 7.62 11.15
CA ASN A 83 -28.24 7.23 12.55
C ASN A 83 -26.91 7.03 13.31
N LYS A 84 -25.81 6.80 12.59
CA LYS A 84 -24.50 6.55 13.19
C LYS A 84 -23.38 7.15 12.32
N PRO A 85 -23.25 8.49 12.28
CA PRO A 85 -22.19 9.16 11.54
C PRO A 85 -20.82 8.89 12.17
N ALA A 86 -19.77 8.88 11.35
CA ALA A 86 -18.42 8.52 11.77
C ALA A 86 -17.77 9.56 12.68
N ARG A 87 -18.11 10.85 12.52
CA ARG A 87 -17.58 11.98 13.32
C ARG A 87 -16.05 11.93 13.44
N ILE A 88 -15.39 11.91 12.30
CA ILE A 88 -13.93 11.87 12.15
C ILE A 88 -13.39 13.27 12.43
N SER A 89 -12.40 13.39 13.32
CA SER A 89 -11.66 14.65 13.51
C SER A 89 -10.48 14.76 12.54
N GLU A 90 -9.99 15.97 12.28
CA GLU A 90 -8.80 16.16 11.45
C GLU A 90 -7.56 15.46 12.03
N VAL A 91 -7.45 15.39 13.37
CA VAL A 91 -6.39 14.65 14.05
C VAL A 91 -6.48 13.16 13.73
N GLU A 92 -7.67 12.58 13.79
CA GLU A 92 -7.88 11.18 13.41
C GLU A 92 -7.61 10.96 11.92
N MET A 93 -7.98 11.89 11.05
CA MET A 93 -7.67 11.78 9.61
C MET A 93 -6.15 11.83 9.36
N ALA A 94 -5.43 12.74 10.02
CA ALA A 94 -3.96 12.80 9.95
C ALA A 94 -3.30 11.51 10.47
N GLN A 95 -3.78 10.98 11.60
CA GLN A 95 -3.34 9.69 12.14
C GLN A 95 -3.62 8.54 11.18
N PHE A 96 -4.82 8.51 10.56
CA PHE A 96 -5.21 7.51 9.59
C PHE A 96 -4.27 7.51 8.37
N ILE A 97 -3.97 8.68 7.81
CA ILE A 97 -3.01 8.85 6.72
C ILE A 97 -1.61 8.40 7.14
N GLY A 98 -1.16 8.78 8.35
CA GLY A 98 0.10 8.30 8.90
C GLY A 98 0.17 6.77 9.01
N VAL A 99 -0.92 6.12 9.43
CA VAL A 99 -1.02 4.65 9.44
C VAL A 99 -0.95 4.06 8.04
N LEU A 100 -1.58 4.68 7.02
CA LEU A 100 -1.48 4.23 5.63
C LEU A 100 -0.04 4.30 5.10
N ILE A 101 0.67 5.40 5.38
CA ILE A 101 2.09 5.56 5.00
C ILE A 101 2.94 4.48 5.67
N MET A 102 2.76 4.27 6.98
CA MET A 102 3.46 3.22 7.71
C MET A 102 3.14 1.82 7.17
N SER A 103 1.90 1.58 6.73
CA SER A 103 1.51 0.31 6.11
C SER A 103 2.21 0.03 4.79
N GLY A 104 2.66 1.07 4.07
CA GLY A 104 3.49 0.89 2.87
C GLY A 104 4.91 0.40 3.18
N ILE A 105 5.40 0.61 4.41
CA ILE A 105 6.73 0.15 4.86
C ILE A 105 6.68 -1.32 5.26
N TYR A 106 5.57 -1.77 5.83
CA TYR A 106 5.40 -3.14 6.31
C TYR A 106 4.59 -4.01 5.33
N CYS A 107 5.19 -5.08 4.82
CA CYS A 107 4.50 -6.00 3.92
C CYS A 107 3.68 -7.05 4.70
N PHE A 108 2.45 -6.72 5.11
CA PHE A 108 1.48 -7.70 5.62
C PHE A 108 0.35 -7.96 4.62
N PRO A 109 -0.19 -9.20 4.56
CA PRO A 109 -1.29 -9.53 3.63
C PRO A 109 -2.63 -8.89 4.03
N ASP A 110 -2.81 -8.52 5.30
CA ASP A 110 -3.99 -7.81 5.80
C ASP A 110 -3.56 -6.71 6.79
N GLN A 111 -4.16 -5.53 6.69
CA GLN A 111 -3.91 -4.44 7.63
C GLN A 111 -4.27 -4.82 9.07
N ARG A 112 -5.18 -5.77 9.30
CA ARG A 112 -5.54 -6.23 10.65
C ARG A 112 -4.35 -6.82 11.42
N PHE A 113 -3.32 -7.32 10.73
CA PHE A 113 -2.12 -7.86 11.36
C PHE A 113 -1.38 -6.82 12.22
N PHE A 114 -1.46 -5.53 11.89
CA PHE A 114 -0.83 -4.46 12.68
C PHE A 114 -1.32 -4.38 14.14
N TRP A 115 -2.52 -4.91 14.41
CA TRP A 115 -3.15 -4.89 15.74
C TRP A 115 -3.26 -6.27 16.40
N MET A 116 -2.77 -7.34 15.76
CA MET A 116 -2.77 -8.67 16.37
C MET A 116 -1.61 -8.81 17.36
N ASN A 117 -1.82 -9.51 18.48
CA ASN A 117 -0.80 -9.65 19.52
C ASN A 117 0.54 -10.22 19.03
N THR A 118 0.52 -11.09 18.00
CA THR A 118 1.73 -11.74 17.46
C THR A 118 2.49 -10.91 16.44
N THR A 119 1.81 -10.01 15.73
CA THR A 119 2.37 -9.21 14.63
C THR A 119 2.18 -7.71 14.87
N ARG A 120 2.00 -7.34 16.14
CA ARG A 120 1.67 -5.98 16.56
C ARG A 120 2.78 -5.03 16.17
N VAL A 121 2.42 -3.96 15.48
CA VAL A 121 3.33 -2.83 15.23
C VAL A 121 2.94 -1.72 16.20
N GLU A 122 3.79 -1.45 17.18
CA GLU A 122 3.44 -0.54 18.28
C GLU A 122 3.16 0.88 17.77
N SER A 123 3.95 1.37 16.80
CA SER A 123 3.75 2.69 16.21
C SER A 123 2.43 2.85 15.45
N ILE A 124 1.78 1.76 15.02
CA ILE A 124 0.45 1.81 14.37
C ILE A 124 -0.65 1.58 15.41
N SER A 125 -0.48 0.54 16.23
CA SER A 125 -1.49 0.11 17.19
C SER A 125 -1.70 1.07 18.36
N SER A 126 -0.67 1.83 18.74
CA SER A 126 -0.78 2.90 19.75
C SER A 126 -1.42 4.18 19.20
N THR A 127 -1.24 4.47 17.91
CA THR A 127 -1.77 5.68 17.27
C THR A 127 -3.28 5.64 17.09
N MET A 128 -3.83 4.52 16.64
CA MET A 128 -5.25 4.37 16.39
C MET A 128 -5.71 2.95 16.64
N ARG A 129 -6.93 2.77 17.18
CA ARG A 129 -7.53 1.44 17.35
C ARG A 129 -7.92 0.85 16.00
N ARG A 130 -7.74 -0.47 15.83
CA ARG A 130 -8.10 -1.22 14.61
C ARG A 130 -9.50 -0.88 14.09
N ASP A 131 -10.50 -0.95 14.97
CA ASP A 131 -11.90 -0.79 14.56
C ASP A 131 -12.19 0.66 14.12
N ARG A 132 -11.50 1.64 14.72
CA ARG A 132 -11.59 3.04 14.30
C ARG A 132 -10.92 3.27 12.95
N PHE A 133 -9.75 2.67 12.72
CA PHE A 133 -9.08 2.70 11.42
C PHE A 133 -9.98 2.10 10.32
N LEU A 134 -10.60 0.94 10.58
CA LEU A 134 -11.52 0.30 9.63
C LEU A 134 -12.79 1.13 9.40
N GLU A 135 -13.30 1.80 10.42
CA GLU A 135 -14.45 2.71 10.30
C GLU A 135 -14.11 3.93 9.43
N ILE A 136 -12.97 4.58 9.66
CA ILE A 136 -12.50 5.71 8.83
C ILE A 136 -12.29 5.23 7.39
N ARG A 137 -11.60 4.10 7.20
CA ARG A 137 -11.38 3.51 5.87
C ARG A 137 -12.68 3.27 5.11
N LYS A 138 -13.74 2.83 5.80
CA LYS A 138 -15.05 2.58 5.20
C LYS A 138 -15.71 3.86 4.66
N TYR A 139 -15.54 4.99 5.35
CA TYR A 139 -16.18 6.26 5.00
C TYR A 139 -15.25 7.24 4.28
N LEU A 140 -14.03 6.83 3.92
CA LEU A 140 -13.08 7.68 3.21
C LEU A 140 -13.70 8.18 1.90
N HIS A 141 -13.78 9.49 1.74
CA HIS A 141 -14.41 10.13 0.60
C HIS A 141 -13.77 11.49 0.30
N VAL A 142 -13.83 11.93 -0.97
CA VAL A 142 -13.13 13.12 -1.46
C VAL A 142 -14.05 14.16 -2.12
N VAL A 143 -15.31 13.80 -2.42
CA VAL A 143 -16.28 14.67 -3.12
C VAL A 143 -17.67 14.50 -2.51
N ASP A 144 -18.52 15.52 -2.58
CA ASP A 144 -19.90 15.40 -2.16
C ASP A 144 -20.74 14.61 -3.19
N ASN A 145 -21.33 13.48 -2.79
CA ASN A 145 -22.20 12.69 -3.67
C ASN A 145 -23.45 13.45 -4.15
N SER A 146 -23.86 14.53 -3.48
CA SER A 146 -24.97 15.36 -3.93
C SER A 146 -24.68 16.08 -5.26
N ASN A 147 -23.40 16.25 -5.60
CA ASN A 147 -22.94 16.86 -6.84
C ASN A 147 -22.76 15.85 -7.99
N GLN A 148 -23.02 14.56 -7.76
CA GLN A 148 -22.87 13.55 -8.78
C GLN A 148 -23.98 13.67 -9.83
N LEU A 149 -23.59 13.96 -11.07
CA LEU A 149 -24.50 14.02 -12.22
C LEU A 149 -25.02 12.64 -12.62
N ASP A 150 -26.14 12.62 -13.33
CA ASP A 150 -26.67 11.40 -13.96
C ASP A 150 -25.72 10.92 -15.05
N ARG A 151 -25.68 9.61 -15.28
CA ARG A 151 -24.77 8.99 -16.25
C ARG A 151 -25.04 9.43 -17.70
N ASN A 152 -26.24 9.90 -18.00
CA ASN A 152 -26.61 10.39 -19.33
C ASN A 152 -26.35 11.89 -19.51
N ASP A 153 -25.89 12.59 -18.47
CA ASP A 153 -25.56 14.01 -18.55
C ASP A 153 -24.30 14.21 -19.41
N PRO A 154 -24.28 15.17 -20.36
CA PRO A 154 -23.11 15.44 -21.18
C PRO A 154 -21.87 15.84 -20.37
N ASP A 155 -22.05 16.42 -19.17
CA ASP A 155 -20.97 16.82 -18.27
C ASP A 155 -20.62 15.73 -17.23
N TYR A 156 -21.16 14.51 -17.39
CA TYR A 156 -20.86 13.38 -16.51
C TYR A 156 -19.40 12.97 -16.59
N ASP A 157 -18.66 13.21 -15.50
CA ASP A 157 -17.32 12.68 -15.31
C ASP A 157 -17.36 11.33 -14.58
N ARG A 158 -16.84 10.28 -15.25
CA ARG A 158 -16.70 8.94 -14.66
C ARG A 158 -15.74 8.93 -13.46
N ALA A 159 -14.78 9.85 -13.43
CA ALA A 159 -13.80 10.00 -12.36
C ALA A 159 -14.27 10.96 -11.25
N HIS A 160 -15.51 11.47 -11.27
CA HIS A 160 -16.01 12.47 -10.30
C HIS A 160 -15.77 12.14 -8.81
N LYS A 161 -15.62 10.87 -8.44
CA LYS A 161 -15.40 10.44 -7.06
C LYS A 161 -13.92 10.31 -6.65
N VAL A 162 -12.98 10.61 -7.53
CA VAL A 162 -11.54 10.38 -7.34
C VAL A 162 -10.71 11.50 -7.95
#